data_AF-A0A645CZ28-F1
#
_entry.id   AF-A0A645CZ28-F1
#
_cell.length_a   1.000
_cell.length_b   1.000
_cell.length_c   1.000
_cell.angle_alpha   90.00
_cell.angle_beta   90.00
_cell.angle_gamma   90.00
#
_symmetry.space_group_name_H-M   'P 1'
#
loop_
_entity.id
_entity.type
_entity.pdbx_description
1 polymer ?
#
loop_
_entity_poly.entity_id
_entity_poly.type
_entity_poly.pdbx_seq_one_letter_code
_entity_poly.pdbx_strand_id
1 'polypeptide(L)'
;MAIKMITPPVAEPITLEEAKQHLRVDGNDDDFLIQSLIKQAREWCENFQNRRYITQTIDLVLDSFPEGNAIVFNNCSPVQKIESIKYYDVNQQEHLFDESKYITDLDGFVSRVVLNRGKHWPMVEFQSVNAVRARVVVGYGDTEDKIPETIKWAIILQMKLLYDDYRP
;
A
#
# COMPACT_ATOMS: atom_id res chain seq x y z
N MET A 1 -14.12 -0.09 2.36
CA MET A 1 -12.86 -0.79 2.03
C MET A 1 -11.83 -0.45 3.09
N ALA A 2 -11.18 -1.45 3.66
CA ALA A 2 -10.11 -1.27 4.64
C ALA A 2 -8.81 -1.89 4.11
N ILE A 3 -7.67 -1.38 4.57
CA ILE A 3 -6.36 -1.96 4.29
C ILE A 3 -5.83 -2.54 5.59
N LYS A 4 -5.44 -3.80 5.56
CA LYS A 4 -4.74 -4.45 6.67
C LYS A 4 -3.31 -4.75 6.23
N MET A 5 -2.34 -4.17 6.94
CA MET A 5 -0.93 -4.51 6.73
C MET A 5 -0.67 -5.94 7.21
N ILE A 6 0.00 -6.74 6.38
CA ILE A 6 0.39 -8.12 6.70
C ILE A 6 1.90 -8.17 6.93
N THR A 7 2.68 -7.61 6.00
CA THR A 7 4.13 -7.50 6.10
C THR A 7 4.49 -6.03 5.95
N PRO A 8 5.12 -5.39 6.95
CA PRO A 8 5.55 -3.99 6.86
C PRO A 8 6.69 -3.82 5.85
N PRO A 9 6.92 -2.59 5.36
CA PRO A 9 8.11 -2.29 4.58
C PRO A 9 9.39 -2.52 5.42
N VAL A 10 10.40 -3.11 4.80
CA VAL A 10 11.68 -3.47 5.46
C VAL A 10 12.74 -2.36 5.40
N ALA A 11 12.47 -1.33 4.60
CA ALA A 11 13.32 -0.17 4.40
C ALA A 11 12.48 1.10 4.36
N GLU A 12 13.15 2.25 4.43
CA GLU A 12 12.51 3.55 4.27
C GLU A 12 12.91 4.18 2.91
N PRO A 13 12.09 5.06 2.33
CA PRO A 13 12.35 5.68 1.03
C PRO A 13 13.58 6.58 0.93
N ILE A 14 14.07 7.04 2.07
CA ILE A 14 15.18 7.97 2.21
C ILE A 14 16.04 7.45 3.37
N THR A 15 17.35 7.46 3.19
CA THR A 15 18.30 7.09 4.24
C THR A 15 18.40 8.17 5.32
N LEU A 16 18.89 7.79 6.50
CA LEU A 16 19.21 8.75 7.54
C LEU A 16 20.27 9.78 7.07
N GLU A 17 21.26 9.34 6.30
CA GLU A 17 22.31 10.23 5.80
C GLU A 17 21.78 11.26 4.81
N GLU A 18 20.94 10.84 3.85
CA GLU A 18 20.24 11.76 2.94
C GLU A 18 19.38 12.77 3.73
N ALA A 19 18.62 12.30 4.72
CA ALA A 19 17.80 13.16 5.56
C ALA A 19 18.63 14.20 6.33
N LYS A 20 19.76 13.81 6.92
CA LYS A 20 20.69 14.74 7.60
C LYS A 20 21.24 15.79 6.66
N GLN A 21 21.61 15.41 5.43
CA GLN A 21 22.11 16.34 4.42
C GLN A 21 21.06 17.41 4.08
N HIS A 22 19.79 17.02 3.96
CA HIS A 22 18.70 17.95 3.69
C HIS A 22 18.35 18.86 4.87
N LEU A 23 18.47 18.36 6.10
CA LEU A 23 18.24 19.12 7.34
C LEU A 23 19.48 19.95 7.78
N ARG A 24 20.64 19.74 7.13
CA ARG A 24 21.93 20.35 7.51
C ARG A 24 22.31 20.06 8.96
N VAL A 25 22.09 18.82 9.38
CA VAL A 25 22.43 18.35 10.73
C VAL A 25 23.75 17.61 10.67
N ASP A 26 24.72 18.08 11.46
CA ASP A 26 26.00 17.41 11.68
C ASP A 26 25.95 16.62 13.01
N GLY A 27 26.55 15.43 13.04
CA GLY A 27 26.58 14.57 14.22
C GLY A 27 25.39 13.60 14.32
N ASN A 28 25.21 13.01 15.50
CA ASN A 28 24.31 11.86 15.70
C ASN A 28 23.23 12.08 16.79
N ASP A 29 23.14 13.28 17.37
CA ASP A 29 22.26 13.56 18.50
C ASP A 29 20.77 13.46 18.11
N ASP A 30 20.46 13.81 16.86
CA ASP A 30 19.08 13.85 16.34
C ASP A 30 18.69 12.58 15.55
N ASP A 31 19.55 11.55 15.51
CA ASP A 31 19.37 10.39 14.62
C ASP A 31 18.06 9.66 14.86
N PHE A 32 17.74 9.46 16.14
CA PHE A 32 16.51 8.81 16.54
C PHE A 32 15.27 9.63 16.14
N LEU A 33 15.34 10.95 16.31
CA LEU A 33 14.26 11.86 15.92
C LEU A 33 14.08 11.85 14.39
N ILE A 34 15.17 12.01 13.64
CA ILE A 34 15.13 12.05 12.17
C ILE A 34 14.58 10.74 11.61
N GLN A 35 15.01 9.57 12.13
CA GLN A 35 14.44 8.29 11.73
C GLN A 35 12.92 8.21 11.97
N SER A 36 12.45 8.71 13.12
CA SER A 36 11.01 8.76 13.41
C SER A 36 10.27 9.70 12.47
N LEU A 37 10.87 10.83 12.09
CA LEU A 37 10.29 11.80 11.16
C LEU A 37 10.22 11.26 9.73
N ILE A 38 11.23 10.53 9.26
CA ILE A 38 11.22 9.86 7.96
C ILE A 38 10.02 8.91 7.88
N LYS A 39 9.84 8.06 8.91
CA LYS A 39 8.72 7.12 8.96
C LYS A 39 7.37 7.83 8.96
N GLN A 40 7.22 8.88 9.76
CA GLN A 40 5.98 9.65 9.84
C GLN A 40 5.67 10.35 8.52
N ALA A 41 6.67 10.97 7.90
CA ALA A 41 6.55 11.63 6.61
C ALA A 41 6.18 10.63 5.50
N ARG A 42 6.80 9.43 5.49
CA ARG A 42 6.39 8.34 4.59
C ARG A 42 4.91 8.02 4.79
N GLU A 43 4.49 7.69 6.01
CA GLU A 43 3.12 7.26 6.29
C GLU A 43 2.10 8.33 5.90
N TRP A 44 2.41 9.61 6.14
CA TRP A 44 1.59 10.72 5.73
C TRP A 44 1.47 10.83 4.21
N CYS A 45 2.61 10.83 3.49
CA CYS A 45 2.62 10.93 2.04
C CYS A 45 1.93 9.72 1.38
N GLU A 46 2.16 8.51 1.90
CA GLU A 46 1.52 7.28 1.42
C GLU A 46 0.01 7.34 1.56
N ASN A 47 -0.51 7.79 2.71
CA ASN A 47 -1.94 7.93 2.94
C ASN A 47 -2.56 9.06 2.12
N PHE A 48 -1.84 10.17 1.93
CA PHE A 48 -2.31 11.29 1.12
C PHE A 48 -2.43 10.92 -0.36
N GLN A 49 -1.43 10.22 -0.91
CA GLN A 49 -1.40 9.83 -2.31
C GLN A 49 -2.15 8.52 -2.58
N ASN A 50 -2.61 7.82 -1.53
CA ASN A 50 -3.16 6.48 -1.63
C ASN A 50 -2.19 5.48 -2.30
N ARG A 51 -0.89 5.68 -2.01
CA ARG A 51 0.20 4.93 -2.59
C ARG A 51 1.07 4.28 -1.54
N ARG A 52 1.74 3.20 -1.91
CA ARG A 52 2.78 2.56 -1.09
C ARG A 52 4.14 2.69 -1.79
N TYR A 53 5.18 3.01 -1.04
CA TYR A 53 6.48 3.35 -1.61
C TYR A 53 7.44 2.17 -1.63
N ILE A 54 7.73 1.62 -0.45
CA ILE A 54 8.53 0.40 -0.29
C ILE A 54 7.61 -0.82 -0.39
N THR A 55 8.12 -1.90 -0.98
CA THR A 55 7.41 -3.18 -1.09
C THR A 55 6.89 -3.63 0.27
N GLN A 56 5.59 -3.89 0.32
CA GLN A 56 4.92 -4.42 1.49
C GLN A 56 3.74 -5.31 1.05
N THR A 57 3.33 -6.21 1.93
CA THR A 57 2.18 -7.09 1.68
C THR A 57 1.01 -6.60 2.50
N ILE A 58 -0.13 -6.39 1.84
CA ILE A 58 -1.37 -5.94 2.47
C ILE A 58 -2.53 -6.83 2.05
N ASP A 59 -3.53 -6.91 2.92
CA ASP A 59 -4.85 -7.43 2.59
C ASP A 59 -5.79 -6.23 2.36
N LEU A 60 -6.31 -6.09 1.14
CA LEU A 60 -7.44 -5.22 0.86
C LEU A 60 -8.72 -5.94 1.28
N VAL A 61 -9.47 -5.32 2.19
CA VAL A 61 -10.68 -5.89 2.79
C VAL A 61 -11.91 -5.15 2.28
N LEU A 62 -12.86 -5.90 1.73
CA LEU A 62 -14.13 -5.43 1.19
C LEU A 62 -15.29 -6.14 1.90
N ASP A 63 -16.40 -5.46 2.07
CA ASP A 63 -17.60 -6.04 2.68
C ASP A 63 -18.34 -6.99 1.73
N SER A 64 -18.18 -6.80 0.43
CA SER A 64 -18.72 -7.67 -0.62
C SER A 64 -17.93 -7.49 -1.92
N PHE A 65 -18.15 -8.39 -2.89
CA PHE A 65 -17.67 -8.15 -4.25
C PHE A 65 -18.39 -6.94 -4.88
N PRO A 66 -17.69 -6.16 -5.72
CA PRO A 66 -18.28 -5.01 -6.39
C PRO A 66 -19.40 -5.45 -7.36
N GLU A 67 -20.41 -4.60 -7.55
CA GLU A 67 -21.49 -4.84 -8.52
C GLU A 67 -20.99 -4.90 -9.97
N GLY A 68 -19.88 -4.18 -10.26
CA GLY A 68 -19.21 -4.20 -11.54
C GLY A 68 -18.36 -5.45 -11.75
N ASN A 69 -17.72 -5.55 -12.92
CA ASN A 69 -16.83 -6.66 -13.26
C ASN A 69 -15.41 -6.50 -12.72
N ALA A 70 -15.11 -5.47 -11.91
CA ALA A 70 -13.75 -5.16 -11.49
C ALA A 70 -13.63 -4.77 -10.01
N ILE A 71 -12.62 -5.31 -9.34
CA ILE A 71 -12.13 -4.84 -8.04
C ILE A 71 -11.02 -3.83 -8.31
N VAL A 72 -11.19 -2.60 -7.83
CA VAL A 72 -10.24 -1.50 -8.09
C VAL A 72 -9.42 -1.21 -6.84
N PHE A 73 -8.09 -1.19 -6.96
CA PHE A 73 -7.13 -0.98 -5.87
C PHE A 73 -6.77 0.50 -5.71
N ASN A 74 -7.77 1.34 -5.40
CA ASN A 74 -7.59 2.80 -5.30
C ASN A 74 -6.61 3.23 -4.21
N ASN A 75 -6.50 2.48 -3.11
CA ASN A 75 -5.83 2.91 -1.87
C ASN A 75 -4.45 2.28 -1.66
N CYS A 76 -3.92 1.56 -2.65
CA CYS A 76 -2.70 0.78 -2.47
C CYS A 76 -1.87 0.60 -3.74
N SER A 77 -1.88 1.60 -4.63
CA SER A 77 -1.05 1.58 -5.84
C SER A 77 0.41 1.98 -5.54
N PRO A 78 1.41 1.57 -6.33
CA PRO A 78 1.34 0.56 -7.38
C PRO A 78 1.25 -0.86 -6.79
N VAL A 79 0.46 -1.72 -7.42
CA VAL A 79 0.38 -3.15 -7.09
C VAL A 79 1.37 -3.91 -7.98
N GLN A 80 2.32 -4.62 -7.37
CA GLN A 80 3.29 -5.45 -8.07
C GLN A 80 2.70 -6.82 -8.43
N LYS A 81 1.93 -7.40 -7.49
CA LYS A 81 1.38 -8.75 -7.64
C LYS A 81 0.15 -8.93 -6.77
N ILE A 82 -0.82 -9.70 -7.27
CA ILE A 82 -1.92 -10.23 -6.47
C ILE A 82 -1.56 -11.66 -6.06
N GLU A 83 -1.53 -11.93 -4.76
CA GLU A 83 -1.17 -13.25 -4.24
C GLU A 83 -2.37 -14.18 -4.12
N SER A 84 -3.51 -13.65 -3.66
CA SER A 84 -4.75 -14.41 -3.56
C SER A 84 -5.94 -13.49 -3.38
N ILE A 85 -7.10 -13.95 -3.84
CA ILE A 85 -8.39 -13.34 -3.53
C ILE A 85 -9.19 -14.40 -2.80
N LYS A 86 -9.58 -14.09 -1.56
CA LYS A 86 -10.34 -14.97 -0.70
C LYS A 86 -11.67 -14.32 -0.37
N TYR A 87 -12.68 -15.14 -0.14
CA TYR A 87 -13.97 -14.68 0.35
C TYR A 87 -14.51 -15.58 1.45
N TYR A 88 -15.39 -15.02 2.28
CA TYR A 88 -16.00 -15.69 3.42
C TYR A 88 -17.52 -15.76 3.20
N ASP A 89 -18.08 -16.94 3.38
CA ASP A 89 -19.52 -17.14 3.35
C ASP A 89 -20.19 -16.75 4.68
N VAL A 90 -21.51 -16.88 4.74
CA VAL A 90 -22.33 -16.63 5.94
C VAL A 90 -21.92 -17.47 7.16
N ASN A 91 -21.30 -18.63 6.94
CA ASN A 91 -20.79 -19.50 8.00
C ASN A 91 -19.34 -19.17 8.39
N GLN A 92 -18.78 -18.07 7.88
CA GLN A 92 -17.39 -17.66 8.05
C GLN A 92 -16.37 -18.69 7.49
N GLN A 93 -16.80 -19.55 6.56
CA GLN A 93 -15.89 -20.46 5.88
C GLN A 93 -15.10 -19.70 4.82
N GLU A 94 -13.78 -19.90 4.82
CA GLU A 94 -12.88 -19.32 3.83
C GLU A 94 -12.93 -20.09 2.51
N HIS A 95 -13.12 -19.36 1.42
CA HIS A 95 -13.09 -19.88 0.05
C HIS A 95 -12.07 -19.10 -0.78
N LEU A 96 -11.36 -19.81 -1.66
CA LEU A 96 -10.41 -19.21 -2.60
C LEU A 96 -11.13 -18.86 -3.91
N PHE A 97 -10.96 -17.62 -4.37
CA PHE A 97 -11.40 -17.22 -5.70
C PHE A 97 -10.32 -17.59 -6.73
N ASP A 98 -10.67 -18.55 -7.59
CA ASP A 98 -9.79 -19.12 -8.61
C ASP A 98 -9.22 -18.06 -9.58
N GLU A 99 -7.90 -18.09 -9.78
CA GLU A 99 -7.15 -17.21 -10.68
C GLU A 99 -7.64 -17.30 -12.14
N SER A 100 -8.15 -18.45 -12.57
CA SER A 100 -8.69 -18.62 -13.93
C SER A 100 -9.94 -17.77 -14.20
N LYS A 101 -10.60 -17.27 -13.15
CA LYS A 101 -11.84 -16.48 -13.25
C LYS A 101 -11.59 -14.99 -13.46
N TYR A 102 -10.36 -14.51 -13.30
CA TYR A 102 -10.05 -13.09 -13.40
C TYR A 102 -8.75 -12.82 -14.17
N ILE A 103 -8.60 -11.57 -14.59
CA ILE A 103 -7.40 -11.02 -15.21
C ILE A 103 -6.95 -9.82 -14.37
N THR A 104 -5.65 -9.60 -14.32
CA THR A 104 -5.05 -8.52 -13.54
C THR A 104 -4.58 -7.42 -14.48
N ASP A 105 -5.02 -6.19 -14.24
CA ASP A 105 -4.51 -4.99 -14.89
C ASP A 105 -3.64 -4.26 -13.88
N LEU A 106 -2.33 -4.47 -14.00
CA LEU A 106 -1.30 -3.87 -13.15
C LEU A 106 -0.60 -2.70 -13.84
N ASP A 107 -0.76 -2.55 -15.16
CA ASP A 107 -0.14 -1.50 -15.96
C ASP A 107 -0.86 -0.15 -15.81
N GLY A 108 -2.15 -0.18 -15.45
CA GLY A 108 -2.94 1.02 -15.19
C GLY A 108 -2.42 1.83 -14.00
N PHE A 109 -2.65 3.16 -14.05
CA PHE A 109 -2.33 4.07 -12.93
C PHE A 109 -2.96 3.63 -11.60
N VAL A 110 -4.17 3.06 -11.68
CA VAL A 110 -4.82 2.34 -10.59
C VAL A 110 -4.94 0.89 -11.01
N SER A 111 -4.31 0.01 -10.25
CA SER A 111 -4.39 -1.43 -10.52
C SER A 111 -5.80 -1.96 -10.26
N ARG A 112 -6.21 -2.96 -11.02
CA ARG A 112 -7.52 -3.60 -10.85
C ARG A 112 -7.50 -5.07 -11.20
N VAL A 113 -8.39 -5.83 -10.57
CA VAL A 113 -8.74 -7.20 -11.00
C VAL A 113 -10.05 -7.14 -11.74
N VAL A 114 -10.09 -7.67 -12.96
CA VAL A 114 -11.29 -7.72 -13.79
C VAL A 114 -11.70 -9.17 -13.99
N LEU A 115 -12.99 -9.47 -13.92
CA LEU A 115 -13.51 -10.79 -14.27
C LEU A 115 -13.18 -11.15 -15.72
N ASN A 116 -12.78 -12.41 -15.93
CA ASN A 116 -12.61 -12.94 -17.26
C ASN A 116 -13.97 -13.02 -17.99
N ARG A 117 -13.96 -13.01 -19.32
CA ARG A 117 -15.17 -12.95 -20.13
C ARG A 117 -16.09 -14.12 -19.82
N GLY A 118 -17.36 -13.82 -19.49
CA GLY A 118 -18.37 -14.81 -19.15
C GLY A 118 -18.24 -15.41 -17.75
N LYS A 119 -17.37 -14.88 -16.90
CA LYS A 119 -17.29 -15.23 -15.47
C LYS A 119 -18.09 -14.24 -14.63
N HIS A 120 -18.49 -14.67 -13.44
CA HIS A 120 -19.21 -13.89 -12.45
C HIS A 120 -18.51 -14.00 -11.10
N TRP A 121 -18.71 -13.00 -10.24
CA TRP A 121 -18.37 -13.11 -8.83
C TRP A 121 -19.17 -14.25 -8.18
N PRO A 122 -18.66 -14.90 -7.13
CA PRO A 122 -19.36 -15.99 -6.47
C PRO A 122 -20.78 -15.57 -6.06
N MET A 123 -21.79 -16.39 -6.42
CA MET A 123 -23.18 -16.16 -6.04
C MET A 123 -23.48 -16.95 -4.75
N VAL A 124 -22.81 -16.59 -3.67
CA VAL A 124 -23.02 -17.17 -2.34
C VAL A 124 -23.49 -16.09 -1.38
N GLU A 125 -24.15 -16.50 -0.29
CA GLU A 125 -24.40 -15.57 0.81
C GLU A 125 -23.08 -15.27 1.53
N PHE A 126 -22.64 -14.03 1.40
CA PHE A 126 -21.43 -13.52 2.02
C PHE A 126 -21.68 -13.15 3.49
N GLN A 127 -20.62 -13.15 4.30
CA GLN A 127 -20.71 -12.51 5.62
C GLN A 127 -21.03 -11.01 5.49
N SER A 128 -21.64 -10.43 6.53
CA SER A 128 -22.15 -9.06 6.48
C SER A 128 -21.07 -7.97 6.41
N VAL A 129 -19.82 -8.27 6.75
CA VAL A 129 -18.69 -7.32 6.78
C VAL A 129 -17.38 -8.05 6.49
N ASN A 130 -16.42 -7.39 5.86
CA ASN A 130 -15.10 -7.95 5.52
C ASN A 130 -15.15 -9.26 4.71
N ALA A 131 -16.19 -9.49 3.91
CA ALA A 131 -16.40 -10.76 3.21
C ALA A 131 -15.34 -11.10 2.17
N VAL A 132 -14.65 -10.12 1.60
CA VAL A 132 -13.60 -10.37 0.59
C VAL A 132 -12.28 -9.83 1.10
N ARG A 133 -11.22 -10.63 0.95
CA ARG A 133 -9.84 -10.26 1.24
C ARG A 133 -8.95 -10.54 0.04
N ALA A 134 -8.41 -9.50 -0.55
CA ALA A 134 -7.42 -9.61 -1.61
C ALA A 134 -6.02 -9.34 -1.04
N ARG A 135 -5.19 -10.36 -0.99
CA ARG A 135 -3.78 -10.23 -0.60
C ARG A 135 -2.97 -9.77 -1.79
N VAL A 136 -2.29 -8.64 -1.63
CA VAL A 136 -1.53 -7.98 -2.69
C VAL A 136 -0.17 -7.51 -2.19
N VAL A 137 0.83 -7.60 -3.06
CA VAL A 137 2.16 -7.01 -2.89
C VAL A 137 2.16 -5.66 -3.59
N VAL A 138 2.50 -4.61 -2.84
CA VAL A 138 2.38 -3.21 -3.28
C VAL A 138 3.67 -2.46 -2.97
N GLY A 139 4.00 -1.46 -3.77
CA GLY A 139 5.23 -0.67 -3.65
C GLY A 139 5.97 -0.55 -4.97
N TYR A 140 6.90 0.40 -5.07
CA TYR A 140 7.73 0.57 -6.28
C TYR A 140 8.92 -0.41 -6.29
N GLY A 141 9.38 -0.84 -5.11
CA GLY A 141 10.43 -1.82 -4.95
C GLY A 141 10.92 -1.93 -3.51
N ASP A 142 11.87 -2.83 -3.29
CA ASP A 142 12.39 -3.16 -1.95
C ASP A 142 13.42 -2.13 -1.45
N THR A 143 13.91 -1.29 -2.35
CA THR A 143 15.04 -0.39 -2.15
C THR A 143 14.70 1.03 -2.59
N GLU A 144 15.38 1.99 -1.98
CA GLU A 144 15.18 3.43 -2.21
C GLU A 144 15.46 3.88 -3.65
N ASP A 145 16.30 3.18 -4.43
CA ASP A 145 16.58 3.50 -5.84
C ASP A 145 15.37 3.27 -6.76
N LYS A 146 14.41 2.44 -6.33
CA LYS A 146 13.18 2.17 -7.09
C LYS A 146 12.12 3.25 -6.92
N ILE A 147 12.30 4.12 -5.93
CA ILE A 147 11.30 5.13 -5.60
C ILE A 147 11.54 6.36 -6.47
N PRO A 148 10.51 6.84 -7.19
CA PRO A 148 10.62 8.06 -7.97
C PRO A 148 11.11 9.25 -7.14
N GLU A 149 12.06 10.00 -7.70
CA GLU A 149 12.70 11.15 -7.04
C GLU A 149 11.67 12.18 -6.53
N THR A 150 10.59 12.42 -7.28
CA THR A 150 9.50 13.32 -6.87
C THR A 150 8.86 12.91 -5.54
N ILE A 151 8.77 11.61 -5.26
CA ILE A 151 8.22 11.09 -3.99
C ILE A 151 9.21 11.33 -2.87
N LYS A 152 10.51 11.09 -3.11
CA LYS A 152 11.57 11.39 -2.13
C LYS A 152 11.52 12.87 -1.73
N TRP A 153 11.44 13.78 -2.69
CA TRP A 153 11.32 15.22 -2.40
C TRP A 153 10.06 15.58 -1.59
N ALA A 154 8.93 14.93 -1.83
CA ALA A 154 7.71 15.14 -1.04
C ALA A 154 7.91 14.73 0.42
N ILE A 155 8.56 13.59 0.67
CA ILE A 155 8.87 13.11 2.02
C ILE A 155 9.88 14.05 2.69
N ILE A 156 10.91 14.50 1.99
CA ILE A 156 11.90 15.47 2.52
C ILE A 156 11.22 16.76 2.96
N LEU A 157 10.32 17.31 2.13
CA LEU A 157 9.62 18.55 2.44
C LEU A 157 8.72 18.39 3.68
N GLN A 158 7.99 17.28 3.76
CA GLN A 158 7.12 16.96 4.89
C GLN A 158 7.94 16.75 6.17
N MET A 159 9.04 16.00 6.09
CA MET A 159 9.96 15.77 7.20
C MET A 159 10.56 17.07 7.71
N LYS A 160 11.01 17.94 6.80
CA LYS A 160 11.59 19.24 7.15
C LYS A 160 10.61 20.14 7.88
N LEU A 161 9.36 20.22 7.41
CA LEU A 161 8.31 20.98 8.08
C LEU A 161 8.14 20.54 9.54
N LEU A 162 8.10 19.23 9.78
CA LEU A 162 7.94 18.68 11.14
C LEU A 162 9.17 18.90 12.02
N TYR A 163 10.36 18.86 11.44
CA TYR A 163 11.60 19.09 12.16
C TYR A 163 11.74 20.57 12.58
N ASP A 164 11.42 21.50 11.67
CA ASP A 164 11.44 22.94 11.92
C ASP A 164 10.40 23.30 13.02
N ASP A 165 9.22 22.68 13.03
CA ASP A 165 8.22 22.86 14.10
C ASP A 165 8.71 22.32 15.47
N TYR A 166 9.54 21.28 15.47
CA TYR A 166 10.10 20.69 16.69
C TYR A 166 11.28 21.51 17.25
N ARG A 167 12.13 22.07 16.38
CA ARG A 167 13.22 23.00 16.71
C ARG A 167 12.87 24.41 16.20
N PRO A 168 12.03 25.16 16.93
CA PRO A 168 11.70 26.54 16.57
C PRO A 168 12.92 27.47 16.63
#